data_AF-A0A0B3B2V4-F1
#
_entry.id   AF-A0A0B3B2V4-F1
#
_cell.length_a   1.000
_cell.length_b   1.000
_cell.length_c   1.000
_cell.angle_alpha   90.00
_cell.angle_beta   90.00
_cell.angle_gamma   90.00
#
_symmetry.space_group_name_H-M   'P 1'
#
loop_
_entity.id
_entity.type
_entity.pdbx_description
1 polymer ?
#
loop_
_entity_poly.entity_id
_entity_poly.type
_entity_poly.pdbx_seq_one_letter_code
_entity_poly.pdbx_strand_id
1 'polypeptide(L)'
;MLAVHDDQRITVEAVLYNTEKDKRVTKQSKTIKVDGKEDEDFTFDFTVPVDTDDDDSYSIFVKAYQKDDEDINCVNDDVSIDVEVPEHKLVIESFTFSPTNAVCGESVYGTVALRNLGASDERVTLI
;
A
#
# COMPACT_ATOMS: atom_id res chain seq x y z
N MET A 1 32.94 1.16 36.29
CA MET A 1 31.64 1.85 36.28
C MET A 1 31.32 2.18 34.83
N LEU A 2 30.65 1.26 34.13
CA LEU A 2 30.20 1.48 32.76
C LEU A 2 28.76 1.98 32.87
N ALA A 3 28.52 3.20 32.40
CA ALA A 3 27.19 3.78 32.37
C ALA A 3 26.34 3.00 31.37
N VAL A 4 25.36 2.26 31.88
CA VAL A 4 24.22 1.81 31.08
C VAL A 4 23.40 3.07 30.82
N HIS A 5 23.56 3.65 29.62
CA HIS A 5 22.56 4.58 29.11
C HIS A 5 21.47 3.73 28.46
N ASP A 6 20.39 3.53 29.21
CA ASP A 6 19.21 2.71 28.91
C ASP A 6 18.33 3.26 27.75
N ASP A 7 18.92 3.94 26.77
CA ASP A 7 18.22 4.45 25.59
C ASP A 7 18.58 3.60 24.36
N GLN A 8 17.94 2.44 24.19
CA GLN A 8 18.09 1.67 22.95
C GLN A 8 17.24 2.32 21.85
N ARG A 9 17.89 2.74 20.76
CA ARG A 9 17.17 3.19 19.56
C ARG A 9 16.87 1.98 18.70
N ILE A 10 15.60 1.63 18.57
CA ILE A 10 15.14 0.51 17.75
C ILE A 10 14.54 1.06 16.47
N THR A 11 14.97 0.50 15.34
CA THR A 11 14.39 0.75 14.03
C THR A 11 13.56 -0.48 13.64
N VAL A 12 12.29 -0.27 13.35
CA VAL A 12 11.39 -1.28 12.78
C VAL A 12 11.12 -0.91 11.35
N GLU A 13 11.37 -1.85 10.44
CA GLU A 13 11.13 -1.73 9.01
C GLU A 13 10.13 -2.80 8.58
N ALA A 14 9.10 -2.38 7.86
CA ALA A 14 8.11 -3.26 7.28
C ALA A 14 8.11 -3.08 5.75
N VAL A 15 8.14 -4.20 5.03
CA VAL A 15 8.23 -4.25 3.56
C VAL A 15 7.06 -5.05 3.03
N LEU A 16 6.24 -4.43 2.18
CA LEU A 16 5.21 -5.13 1.42
C LEU A 16 5.83 -5.66 0.13
N TYR A 17 5.69 -6.96 -0.10
CA TYR A 17 6.24 -7.70 -1.22
C TYR A 17 5.12 -8.44 -1.96
N ASN A 18 5.11 -8.38 -3.29
CA ASN A 18 4.30 -9.27 -4.11
C ASN A 18 5.17 -10.50 -4.44
N THR A 19 4.76 -11.67 -3.94
CA THR A 19 5.53 -12.92 -4.04
C THR A 19 5.44 -13.54 -5.43
N GLU A 20 4.31 -13.38 -6.12
CA GLU A 20 4.10 -13.92 -7.47
C GLU A 20 4.93 -13.20 -8.52
N LYS A 21 4.99 -11.86 -8.41
CA LYS A 21 5.74 -10.99 -9.33
C LYS A 21 7.20 -10.78 -8.91
N ASP A 22 7.64 -11.43 -7.83
CA ASP A 22 8.96 -11.27 -7.21
C ASP A 22 9.37 -9.79 -7.09
N LYS A 23 8.47 -8.97 -6.53
CA LYS A 23 8.60 -7.51 -6.58
C LYS A 23 8.24 -6.84 -5.25
N ARG A 24 9.15 -6.02 -4.75
CA ARG A 24 8.88 -5.10 -3.65
C ARG A 24 7.89 -4.03 -4.11
N VAL A 25 6.76 -3.94 -3.40
CA VAL A 25 5.71 -2.93 -3.64
C VAL A 25 6.10 -1.62 -2.96
N THR A 26 6.36 -1.67 -1.66
CA THR A 26 6.71 -0.49 -0.87
C THR A 26 7.42 -0.89 0.42
N LYS A 27 8.01 0.09 1.10
CA LYS A 27 8.77 -0.06 2.33
C LYS A 27 8.50 1.13 3.24
N GLN A 28 8.28 0.86 4.53
CA GLN A 28 8.17 1.87 5.56
C GLN A 28 9.09 1.52 6.73
N SER A 29 9.55 2.54 7.44
CA SER A 29 10.41 2.37 8.60
C SER A 29 10.13 3.43 9.65
N LYS A 30 10.13 3.04 10.92
CA LYS A 30 10.04 3.95 12.07
C LYS A 30 11.20 3.66 13.01
N THR A 31 11.73 4.70 13.64
CA THR A 31 12.79 4.56 14.65
C THR A 31 12.33 5.27 15.91
N ILE A 32 12.36 4.56 17.03
CA ILE A 32 12.00 5.08 18.34
C ILE A 32 13.11 4.80 19.35
N LYS A 33 13.06 5.51 20.48
CA LYS A 33 13.82 5.14 21.67
C LYS A 33 12.91 4.26 22.51
N VAL A 34 13.38 3.06 22.85
CA VAL A 34 12.68 2.13 23.74
C VAL A 34 13.44 2.13 25.07
N ASP A 35 12.72 2.40 26.16
CA ASP A 35 13.21 2.11 27.51
C ASP A 35 12.97 0.62 27.77
N GLY A 36 13.98 -0.11 28.26
CA GLY A 36 14.04 -1.59 28.26
C GLY A 36 12.99 -2.33 29.11
N LYS A 37 11.88 -1.68 29.48
CA LYS A 37 10.79 -2.19 30.30
C LYS A 37 9.39 -1.99 29.70
N GLU A 38 9.29 -1.36 28.52
CA GLU A 38 8.00 -1.05 27.89
C GLU A 38 7.87 -1.78 26.55
N ASP A 39 6.70 -2.37 26.33
CA ASP A 39 6.30 -2.90 25.02
C ASP A 39 5.78 -1.73 24.17
N GLU A 40 6.24 -1.62 22.93
CA GLU A 40 5.90 -0.53 22.01
C GLU A 40 5.28 -1.08 20.73
N ASP A 41 4.08 -0.59 20.39
CA ASP A 41 3.34 -0.99 19.19
C ASP A 41 3.71 -0.11 17.98
N PHE A 42 3.90 -0.74 16.83
CA PHE A 42 4.14 -0.05 15.56
C PHE A 42 3.02 -0.32 14.56
N THR A 43 2.35 0.75 14.12
CA THR A 43 1.40 0.69 13.01
C THR A 43 2.06 1.18 11.72
N PHE A 44 1.93 0.38 10.65
CA PHE A 44 2.34 0.71 9.29
C PHE A 44 1.13 0.59 8.36
N ASP A 45 0.92 1.61 7.53
CA ASP A 45 -0.21 1.67 6.60
C ASP A 45 0.28 1.41 5.19
N PHE A 46 -0.11 0.28 4.60
CA PHE A 46 0.27 -0.07 3.24
C PHE A 46 -0.89 0.15 2.26
N THR A 47 -0.60 0.76 1.11
CA THR A 47 -1.55 0.87 0.00
C THR A 47 -1.17 -0.14 -1.06
N VAL A 48 -2.07 -1.08 -1.33
CA VAL A 48 -1.92 -2.06 -2.41
C VAL A 48 -2.30 -1.40 -3.73
N PRO A 49 -1.49 -1.53 -4.80
CA PRO A 49 -1.80 -0.99 -6.11
C PRO A 49 -3.14 -1.51 -6.67
N VAL A 50 -3.83 -0.69 -7.45
CA VAL A 50 -5.13 -1.00 -8.07
C VAL A 50 -5.02 -1.88 -9.33
N ASP A 51 -3.81 -2.10 -9.83
CA ASP A 51 -3.45 -3.00 -10.93
C ASP A 51 -2.91 -4.35 -10.40
N THR A 52 -3.37 -4.74 -9.22
CA THR A 52 -3.14 -6.04 -8.62
C THR A 52 -4.08 -7.06 -9.26
N ASP A 53 -3.54 -8.20 -9.68
CA ASP A 53 -4.33 -9.31 -10.21
C ASP A 53 -4.88 -10.14 -9.04
N ASP A 54 -6.04 -10.77 -9.20
CA ASP A 54 -6.67 -11.63 -8.17
C ASP A 54 -5.77 -12.77 -7.69
N ASP A 55 -4.86 -13.22 -8.55
CA ASP A 55 -3.91 -14.30 -8.23
C ASP A 55 -2.65 -13.79 -7.50
N ASP A 56 -2.48 -12.47 -7.34
CA ASP A 56 -1.31 -11.90 -6.69
C ASP A 56 -1.30 -12.20 -5.18
N SER A 57 -0.30 -12.95 -4.73
CA SER A 57 -0.02 -13.13 -3.30
C SER A 57 0.93 -12.07 -2.76
N TYR A 58 0.68 -11.62 -1.53
CA TYR A 58 1.49 -10.61 -0.85
C TYR A 58 2.04 -11.11 0.49
N SER A 59 3.23 -10.63 0.84
CA SER A 59 3.82 -10.84 2.17
C SER A 59 4.34 -9.53 2.74
N ILE A 60 4.13 -9.34 4.04
CA ILE A 60 4.79 -8.29 4.81
C ILE A 60 5.97 -8.91 5.54
N PHE A 61 7.16 -8.41 5.24
CA PHE A 61 8.38 -8.73 5.98
C PHE A 61 8.64 -7.62 6.99
N VAL A 62 8.69 -7.98 8.27
CA VAL A 62 9.03 -7.04 9.34
C VAL A 62 10.40 -7.40 9.89
N LYS A 63 11.28 -6.40 9.97
CA LYS A 63 12.56 -6.50 10.66
C LYS A 63 12.69 -5.42 11.72
N ALA A 64 13.15 -5.80 12.90
CA ALA A 64 13.50 -4.88 13.97
C ALA A 64 14.99 -5.01 14.28
N TYR A 65 15.70 -3.90 14.44
CA TYR A 65 17.13 -3.90 14.74
C TYR A 65 17.54 -2.64 15.52
N GLN A 66 18.68 -2.69 16.20
CA GLN A 66 19.22 -1.52 16.88
C GLN A 66 19.77 -0.53 15.85
N LYS A 67 19.46 0.75 16.02
CA LYS A 67 19.97 1.79 15.13
C LYS A 67 21.50 1.76 15.13
N ASP A 68 22.07 1.78 13.93
CA ASP A 68 23.51 1.72 13.65
C ASP A 68 24.15 0.32 13.84
N ASP A 69 23.33 -0.71 14.11
CA ASP A 69 23.77 -2.11 14.21
C ASP A 69 22.68 -3.09 13.73
N GLU A 70 22.67 -3.35 12.42
CA GLU A 70 21.69 -4.23 11.77
C GLU A 70 21.96 -5.73 12.04
N ASP A 71 23.16 -6.09 12.49
CA ASP A 71 23.63 -7.48 12.59
C ASP A 71 23.41 -8.12 13.97
N ILE A 72 23.19 -7.34 15.04
CA ILE A 72 23.21 -7.86 16.42
C ILE A 72 21.88 -8.42 16.93
N ASN A 73 20.72 -7.92 16.47
CA ASN A 73 19.39 -8.36 16.95
C ASN A 73 18.36 -8.40 15.81
N CYS A 74 18.59 -9.24 14.80
CA CYS A 74 17.67 -9.40 13.69
C CYS A 74 16.55 -10.38 14.08
N VAL A 75 15.43 -9.86 14.59
CA VAL A 75 14.17 -10.62 14.62
C VAL A 75 13.41 -10.26 13.36
N ASN A 76 13.19 -11.28 12.52
CA ASN A 76 12.39 -11.17 11.32
C ASN A 76 11.14 -12.03 11.49
N ASP A 77 10.01 -11.48 11.09
CA ASP A 77 8.75 -12.21 10.99
C ASP A 77 8.13 -11.91 9.63
N ASP A 78 7.40 -12.90 9.11
CA ASP A 78 6.67 -12.78 7.85
C ASP A 78 5.19 -13.07 8.05
N VAL A 79 4.37 -12.15 7.54
CA VAL A 79 2.92 -12.30 7.55
C VAL A 79 2.45 -12.36 6.11
N SER A 80 1.89 -13.50 5.73
CA SER A 80 1.23 -13.66 4.44
C SER A 80 -0.13 -12.98 4.46
N ILE A 81 -0.43 -12.21 3.41
CA ILE A 81 -1.68 -11.49 3.25
C ILE A 81 -2.30 -11.91 1.93
N ASP A 82 -3.53 -12.38 2.01
CA ASP A 82 -4.37 -12.63 0.85
C ASP A 82 -5.12 -11.34 0.51
N VAL A 83 -5.01 -10.88 -0.74
CA VAL A 83 -5.65 -9.65 -1.20
C VAL A 83 -6.76 -10.01 -2.16
N GLU A 84 -8.00 -9.98 -1.67
CA GLU A 84 -9.16 -10.23 -2.51
C GLU A 84 -9.50 -8.99 -3.35
N VAL A 85 -9.41 -9.13 -4.67
CA VAL A 85 -9.97 -8.17 -5.61
C VAL A 85 -11.45 -8.51 -5.82
N PRO A 86 -12.37 -7.54 -5.74
CA PRO A 86 -13.78 -7.81 -5.93
C PRO A 86 -14.06 -8.21 -7.39
N GLU A 87 -14.89 -9.24 -7.61
CA GLU A 87 -15.23 -9.73 -8.95
C GLU A 87 -15.75 -8.62 -9.87
N HIS A 88 -16.58 -7.72 -9.34
CA HIS A 88 -17.27 -6.66 -10.07
C HIS A 88 -16.99 -5.29 -9.46
N LYS A 89 -16.17 -4.47 -10.13
CA LYS A 89 -15.89 -3.10 -9.68
C LYS A 89 -15.48 -2.16 -10.82
N LEU A 90 -16.40 -1.28 -11.20
CA LEU A 90 -16.15 -0.21 -12.16
C LEU A 90 -16.15 1.16 -11.48
N VAL A 91 -15.24 2.03 -11.90
CA VAL A 91 -15.18 3.42 -11.45
C VAL A 91 -15.14 4.38 -12.63
N ILE A 92 -15.73 5.57 -12.47
CA ILE A 92 -15.58 6.68 -13.41
C ILE A 92 -14.25 7.35 -13.08
N GLU A 93 -13.30 7.28 -13.99
CA GLU A 93 -11.97 7.88 -13.81
C GLU A 93 -12.01 9.37 -14.11
N SER A 94 -12.73 9.76 -15.17
CA SER A 94 -12.93 11.17 -15.47
C SER A 94 -14.18 11.41 -16.30
N PHE A 95 -14.67 12.64 -16.20
CA PHE A 95 -15.81 13.12 -16.96
C PHE A 95 -15.54 14.56 -17.37
N THR A 96 -15.47 14.80 -18.68
CA THR A 96 -15.15 16.13 -19.23
C THR A 96 -16.13 16.49 -20.32
N PHE A 97 -16.44 17.79 -20.42
CA PHE A 97 -17.24 18.35 -21.49
C PHE A 97 -16.48 19.42 -22.25
N SER A 98 -16.69 19.49 -23.55
CA SER A 98 -16.15 20.52 -24.42
C SER A 98 -17.22 21.02 -25.41
N PRO A 99 -17.52 22.32 -25.45
CA PRO A 99 -17.01 23.37 -24.55
C PRO A 99 -17.62 23.28 -23.13
N THR A 100 -16.94 23.83 -22.12
CA THR A 100 -17.42 23.88 -20.72
C THR A 100 -18.61 24.82 -20.53
N ASN A 101 -18.83 25.71 -21.48
CA ASN A 101 -19.97 26.62 -21.57
C ASN A 101 -20.51 26.54 -22.99
N ALA A 102 -21.81 26.34 -23.13
CA ALA A 102 -22.47 26.26 -24.42
C ALA A 102 -23.71 27.15 -24.40
N VAL A 103 -23.97 27.82 -25.52
CA VAL A 103 -25.23 28.54 -25.71
C VAL A 103 -26.25 27.66 -26.43
N CYS A 104 -27.53 28.01 -26.29
CA CYS A 104 -28.61 27.27 -26.94
C CYS A 104 -28.38 27.16 -28.45
N GLY A 105 -28.33 25.93 -28.95
CA GLY A 105 -28.08 25.64 -30.37
C GLY A 105 -26.65 25.18 -30.68
N GLU A 106 -25.72 25.23 -29.72
CA GLU A 106 -24.38 24.67 -29.88
C GLU A 106 -24.33 23.17 -29.53
N SER A 107 -23.39 22.45 -30.14
CA SER A 107 -23.11 21.06 -29.81
C SER A 107 -22.06 20.98 -28.71
N VAL A 108 -22.33 20.16 -27.69
CA VAL A 108 -21.38 19.84 -26.62
C VAL A 108 -20.97 18.39 -26.74
N TYR A 109 -19.67 18.14 -26.62
CA TYR A 109 -19.09 16.81 -26.59
C TYR A 109 -18.73 16.45 -25.16
N GLY A 110 -19.19 15.29 -24.70
CA GLY A 110 -18.79 14.70 -23.41
C GLY A 110 -17.83 13.54 -23.63
N THR A 111 -16.81 13.44 -22.81
CA THR A 111 -15.92 12.27 -22.73
C THR A 111 -15.98 11.71 -21.32
N VAL A 112 -16.28 10.40 -21.22
CA VAL A 112 -16.29 9.65 -19.97
C VAL A 112 -15.20 8.59 -20.05
N ALA A 113 -14.30 8.56 -19.08
CA ALA A 113 -13.36 7.47 -18.90
C ALA A 113 -13.86 6.56 -17.79
N LEU A 114 -14.00 5.27 -18.10
CA LEU A 114 -14.33 4.22 -17.14
C LEU A 114 -13.10 3.34 -16.94
N ARG A 115 -12.86 2.92 -15.71
CA ARG A 115 -11.81 1.96 -15.37
C ARG A 115 -12.42 0.77 -14.65
N ASN A 116 -12.14 -0.43 -15.16
CA ASN A 116 -12.44 -1.68 -14.47
C ASN A 116 -11.33 -1.93 -13.44
N LEU A 117 -11.74 -2.10 -12.18
CA LEU A 117 -10.91 -2.46 -11.03
C LEU A 117 -11.33 -3.83 -10.47
N GLY A 118 -12.29 -4.51 -11.10
CA GLY A 118 -12.68 -5.86 -10.75
C GLY A 118 -12.03 -6.89 -11.65
N ALA A 119 -12.07 -8.13 -11.19
CA ALA A 119 -11.47 -9.29 -11.87
C ALA A 119 -12.19 -9.68 -13.16
N SER A 120 -13.50 -9.46 -13.20
CA SER A 120 -14.36 -9.90 -14.30
C SER A 120 -14.48 -8.85 -15.39
N ASP A 121 -14.63 -9.31 -16.63
CA ASP A 121 -15.04 -8.45 -17.74
C ASP A 121 -16.44 -7.88 -17.52
N GLU A 122 -16.61 -6.59 -17.81
CA GLU A 122 -17.85 -5.88 -17.56
C GLU A 122 -18.51 -5.35 -18.84
N ARG A 123 -19.84 -5.45 -18.88
CA ARG A 123 -20.66 -4.77 -19.90
C ARG A 123 -21.64 -3.83 -19.21
N VAL A 124 -21.36 -2.55 -19.32
CA VAL A 124 -22.19 -1.50 -18.70
C VAL A 124 -22.82 -0.57 -19.72
N THR A 125 -24.04 -0.13 -19.39
CA THR A 125 -24.75 0.92 -20.11
C THR A 125 -24.69 2.19 -19.27
N LEU A 126 -24.15 3.25 -19.85
CA LEU A 126 -24.23 4.59 -19.26
C LEU A 126 -25.60 5.18 -19.61
N ILE A 127 -26.42 5.43 -18.57
CA ILE A 127 -27.75 6.03 -18.68
C ILE A 127 -27.77 7.47 -18.18
#